data_AF-A0AAU0RG48-F1
#
_entry.id   AF-A0AAU0RG48-F1
#
_cell.length_a   1.000
_cell.length_b   1.000
_cell.length_c   1.000
_cell.angle_alpha   90.00
_cell.angle_beta   90.00
_cell.angle_gamma   90.00
#
_symmetry.space_group_name_H-M   'P 1'
#
loop_
_entity.id
_entity.type
_entity.pdbx_description
1 polymer ?
#
loop_
_entity_poly.entity_id
_entity_poly.type
_entity_poly.pdbx_seq_one_letter_code
_entity_poly.pdbx_strand_id
1 'polypeptide(L)'
;MKRIISIVLFTMLTAFASAQTYICPPCNGPSCDTLTFTQPGKCPHCGMKLIKKGDEIKKLNVCFYLYDGIEVLDFAGPLEVFSYAGCNIYIVSKTTDPLHAQGVLKVLPTYSIENAPPADIFVTFGGNDDVATNDPEVIKWIQSRIPNTKYFMSVCTGAFILGKAGILDHKTVTTFHNSIENLRKALPNSTVLADKRFVEDGNVLTTAGISAGIDGALHLVEKLRGHDVAIQIAKQMEYDKWVPGEGLVVKQ
;
A
#
# COMPACT_ATOMS: atom_id res chain seq x y z
N MET A 1 -63.99 -37.17 41.65
CA MET A 1 -62.63 -37.37 41.09
C MET A 1 -62.69 -37.31 39.56
N LYS A 2 -62.34 -36.17 38.94
CA LYS A 2 -62.08 -36.07 37.49
C LYS A 2 -60.80 -35.26 37.32
N ARG A 3 -59.71 -35.93 36.93
CA ARG A 3 -58.43 -35.29 36.59
C ARG A 3 -58.43 -35.01 35.09
N ILE A 4 -58.37 -33.73 34.73
CA ILE A 4 -58.21 -33.27 33.35
C ILE A 4 -56.69 -33.21 33.08
N ILE A 5 -56.22 -34.01 32.15
CA ILE A 5 -54.83 -34.02 31.69
C ILE A 5 -54.75 -33.01 30.53
N SER A 6 -54.09 -31.88 30.77
CA SER A 6 -53.76 -30.90 29.72
C SER A 6 -52.48 -31.35 29.01
N ILE A 7 -52.61 -31.75 27.75
CA ILE A 7 -51.48 -32.08 26.87
C ILE A 7 -51.01 -30.76 26.25
N VAL A 8 -49.85 -30.27 26.69
CA VAL A 8 -49.18 -29.11 26.08
C VAL A 8 -48.39 -29.61 24.88
N LEU A 9 -48.85 -29.24 23.68
CA LEU A 9 -48.18 -29.57 22.42
C LEU A 9 -47.01 -28.59 22.20
N PHE A 10 -45.78 -29.07 22.36
CA PHE A 10 -44.56 -28.28 22.20
C PHE A 10 -44.16 -28.30 20.70
N THR A 11 -44.51 -27.25 19.95
CA THR A 11 -44.02 -27.06 18.58
C THR A 11 -42.57 -26.60 18.61
N MET A 12 -41.64 -27.50 18.29
CA MET A 12 -40.24 -27.14 18.03
C MET A 12 -40.17 -26.31 16.74
N LEU A 13 -39.97 -25.00 16.86
CA LEU A 13 -39.43 -24.19 15.78
C LEU A 13 -37.95 -24.56 15.60
N THR A 14 -37.62 -25.32 14.56
CA THR A 14 -36.25 -25.50 14.10
C THR A 14 -35.78 -24.18 13.48
N ALA A 15 -34.91 -23.45 14.20
CA ALA A 15 -34.20 -22.32 13.64
C ALA A 15 -33.26 -22.82 12.52
N PHE A 16 -33.59 -22.52 11.26
CA PHE A 16 -32.67 -22.73 10.15
C PHE A 16 -31.50 -21.75 10.30
N ALA A 17 -30.36 -22.22 10.78
CA ALA A 17 -29.13 -21.46 10.72
C ALA A 17 -28.78 -21.27 9.23
N SER A 18 -28.76 -20.01 8.78
CA SER A 18 -28.30 -19.67 7.43
C SER A 18 -26.89 -20.22 7.21
N ALA A 19 -26.71 -21.05 6.19
CA ALA A 19 -25.41 -21.62 5.88
C ALA A 19 -24.43 -20.48 5.53
N GLN A 20 -23.36 -20.34 6.33
CA GLN A 20 -22.33 -19.33 6.13
C GLN A 20 -21.78 -19.46 4.71
N THR A 21 -22.04 -18.44 3.89
CA THR A 21 -21.56 -18.38 2.51
C THR A 21 -20.27 -17.58 2.46
N TYR A 22 -19.38 -17.93 1.55
CA TYR A 22 -18.14 -17.23 1.25
C TYR A 22 -18.18 -16.72 -0.19
N ILE A 23 -17.46 -15.64 -0.46
CA ILE A 23 -17.30 -15.06 -1.79
C ILE A 23 -15.81 -14.88 -2.07
N CYS A 24 -15.49 -14.82 -3.35
CA CYS A 24 -14.22 -14.26 -3.76
C CYS A 24 -14.25 -12.75 -3.42
N PRO A 25 -13.23 -12.20 -2.72
CA PRO A 25 -13.07 -10.75 -2.66
C PRO A 25 -13.00 -10.18 -4.10
N PRO A 26 -13.32 -8.90 -4.36
CA PRO A 26 -13.21 -8.33 -5.70
C PRO A 26 -11.77 -8.47 -6.20
N CYS A 27 -11.59 -9.28 -7.24
CA CYS A 27 -10.31 -9.35 -7.95
C CYS A 27 -10.38 -8.72 -9.33
N ASN A 28 -11.51 -8.15 -9.77
CA ASN A 28 -11.70 -7.70 -11.16
C ASN A 28 -11.44 -8.83 -12.16
N GLY A 29 -11.71 -10.08 -11.75
CA GLY A 29 -11.63 -11.26 -12.59
C GLY A 29 -13.02 -11.58 -13.12
N PRO A 30 -13.26 -11.66 -14.44
CA PRO A 30 -14.61 -11.78 -15.01
C PRO A 30 -15.37 -13.03 -14.55
N SER A 31 -14.67 -14.03 -14.01
CA SER A 31 -15.22 -15.30 -13.54
C SER A 31 -15.30 -15.45 -12.00
N CYS A 32 -14.79 -14.50 -11.22
CA CYS A 32 -14.57 -14.69 -9.79
C CYS A 32 -15.63 -14.01 -8.92
N ASP A 33 -16.01 -12.79 -9.26
CA ASP A 33 -16.78 -11.91 -8.38
C ASP A 33 -18.26 -12.33 -8.26
N THR A 34 -18.71 -13.25 -9.12
CA THR A 34 -20.06 -13.84 -9.11
C THR A 34 -20.13 -15.17 -8.35
N LEU A 35 -19.00 -15.74 -7.95
CA LEU A 35 -18.94 -17.06 -7.32
C LEU A 35 -19.21 -17.00 -5.82
N THR A 36 -20.01 -17.96 -5.36
CA THR A 36 -20.26 -18.21 -3.94
C THR A 36 -19.80 -19.61 -3.55
N PHE A 37 -19.24 -19.73 -2.35
CA PHE A 37 -18.68 -20.97 -1.82
C PHE A 37 -19.33 -21.29 -0.47
N THR A 38 -19.49 -22.57 -0.16
CA THR A 38 -20.07 -23.04 1.11
C THR A 38 -19.01 -23.34 2.17
N GLN A 39 -17.74 -23.34 1.79
CA GLN A 39 -16.61 -23.60 2.67
C GLN A 39 -15.56 -22.48 2.56
N PRO A 40 -14.82 -22.19 3.64
CA PRO A 40 -13.65 -21.32 3.56
C PRO A 40 -12.58 -21.99 2.68
N GLY A 41 -11.70 -21.19 2.09
CA GLY A 41 -10.65 -21.72 1.24
C GLY A 41 -10.05 -20.64 0.34
N LYS A 42 -9.58 -21.07 -0.83
CA LYS A 42 -9.10 -20.20 -1.90
C LYS A 42 -10.05 -20.29 -3.09
N CYS A 43 -10.25 -19.18 -3.80
CA CYS A 43 -10.97 -19.16 -5.06
C CYS A 43 -10.22 -20.04 -6.08
N PRO A 44 -10.89 -20.99 -6.77
CA PRO A 44 -10.23 -21.88 -7.72
C PRO A 44 -9.75 -21.17 -8.99
N HIS A 45 -10.22 -19.95 -9.25
CA HIS A 45 -9.87 -19.18 -10.44
C HIS A 45 -8.71 -18.22 -10.21
N CYS A 46 -8.73 -17.49 -9.10
CA CYS A 46 -7.73 -16.46 -8.80
C CYS A 46 -6.91 -16.76 -7.55
N GLY A 47 -7.07 -17.92 -6.89
CA GLY A 47 -6.27 -18.31 -5.72
C GLY A 47 -6.48 -17.48 -4.44
N MET A 48 -7.23 -16.38 -4.51
CA MET A 48 -7.49 -15.51 -3.36
C MET A 48 -8.22 -16.22 -2.24
N LYS A 49 -7.84 -15.90 -1.00
CA LYS A 49 -8.56 -16.36 0.20
C LYS A 49 -10.00 -15.87 0.15
N LEU A 50 -10.94 -16.80 0.25
CA LEU A 50 -12.36 -16.51 0.29
C LEU A 50 -12.71 -15.76 1.58
N ILE A 51 -13.57 -14.76 1.46
CA ILE A 51 -14.10 -13.97 2.58
C ILE A 51 -15.54 -14.36 2.83
N LYS A 52 -16.08 -14.11 4.03
CA LYS A 52 -17.50 -14.40 4.26
C LYS A 52 -18.34 -13.41 3.47
N LYS A 53 -19.44 -13.90 2.88
CA LYS A 53 -20.41 -13.07 2.19
C LYS A 53 -21.02 -12.08 3.20
N GLY A 54 -20.81 -10.79 2.98
CA GLY A 54 -21.20 -9.71 3.88
C GLY A 54 -20.07 -9.13 4.73
N ASP A 55 -18.88 -9.73 4.72
CA ASP A 55 -17.69 -9.07 5.27
C ASP A 55 -17.28 -7.93 4.33
N GLU A 56 -17.19 -6.71 4.87
CA GLU A 56 -16.55 -5.62 4.14
C GLU A 56 -15.04 -5.82 4.09
N ILE A 57 -14.48 -5.80 2.87
CA ILE A 57 -13.03 -5.66 2.74
C ILE A 57 -12.69 -4.23 3.10
N LYS A 58 -12.06 -4.05 4.26
CA LYS A 58 -11.55 -2.74 4.66
C LYS A 58 -10.62 -2.22 3.56
N LYS A 59 -11.05 -1.13 2.90
CA LYS A 59 -10.20 -0.38 1.97
C LYS A 59 -9.01 0.19 2.74
N LEU A 60 -7.82 0.00 2.19
CA LEU A 60 -6.61 0.58 2.75
C LEU A 60 -6.50 2.03 2.30
N ASN A 61 -6.26 2.92 3.25
CA ASN A 61 -6.01 4.33 2.97
C ASN A 61 -4.52 4.53 2.67
N VAL A 62 -4.19 5.15 1.55
CA VAL A 62 -2.82 5.37 1.11
C VAL A 62 -2.57 6.85 0.91
N CYS A 63 -1.67 7.41 1.73
CA CYS A 63 -1.23 8.79 1.65
C CYS A 63 -0.03 8.89 0.74
N PHE A 64 -0.18 9.62 -0.37
CA PHE A 64 0.91 9.98 -1.27
C PHE A 64 1.36 11.39 -0.92
N TYR A 65 2.50 11.53 -0.25
CA TYR A 65 3.05 12.85 0.02
C TYR A 65 3.89 13.34 -1.16
N LEU A 66 3.42 14.38 -1.84
CA LEU A 66 4.07 15.01 -2.99
C LEU A 66 4.55 16.43 -2.64
N TYR A 67 5.49 16.92 -3.43
CA TYR A 67 6.08 18.26 -3.30
C TYR A 67 6.52 18.75 -4.69
N ASP A 68 6.92 20.02 -4.78
CA ASP A 68 7.34 20.62 -6.05
C ASP A 68 8.66 20.01 -6.56
N GLY A 69 8.73 19.67 -7.85
CA GLY A 69 9.89 18.96 -8.41
C GLY A 69 9.91 17.45 -8.14
N ILE A 70 8.77 16.86 -7.77
CA ILE A 70 8.63 15.40 -7.63
C ILE A 70 8.88 14.66 -8.96
N GLU A 71 9.51 13.49 -8.89
CA GLU A 71 9.68 12.57 -10.01
C GLU A 71 8.34 11.95 -10.42
N VAL A 72 7.98 12.00 -11.72
CA VAL A 72 6.62 11.64 -12.16
C VAL A 72 6.36 10.14 -12.00
N LEU A 73 7.29 9.31 -12.49
CA LEU A 73 7.08 7.87 -12.49
C LEU A 73 7.20 7.26 -11.09
N ASP A 74 7.93 7.93 -10.19
CA ASP A 74 8.04 7.53 -8.78
C ASP A 74 6.67 7.41 -8.11
N PHE A 75 5.74 8.35 -8.36
CA PHE A 75 4.40 8.28 -7.81
C PHE A 75 3.38 7.67 -8.78
N ALA A 76 3.49 7.92 -10.08
CA ALA A 76 2.52 7.41 -11.04
C ALA A 76 2.49 5.87 -11.10
N GLY A 77 3.66 5.22 -11.01
CA GLY A 77 3.77 3.76 -11.00
C GLY A 77 3.06 3.11 -9.80
N PRO A 78 3.44 3.45 -8.55
CA PRO A 78 2.74 2.98 -7.35
C PRO A 78 1.27 3.37 -7.31
N LEU A 79 0.90 4.57 -7.80
CA LEU A 79 -0.49 5.02 -7.86
C LEU A 79 -1.33 4.03 -8.66
N GLU A 80 -0.85 3.62 -9.83
CA GLU A 80 -1.53 2.65 -10.69
C GLU A 80 -1.72 1.31 -9.95
N VAL A 81 -0.66 0.79 -9.32
CA VAL A 81 -0.71 -0.47 -8.56
C VAL A 81 -1.73 -0.41 -7.42
N PHE A 82 -1.68 0.63 -6.59
CA PHE A 82 -2.61 0.75 -5.45
C PHE A 82 -4.05 1.02 -5.90
N SER A 83 -4.25 1.67 -7.05
CA SER A 83 -5.56 1.92 -7.65
C SER A 83 -6.21 0.61 -8.08
N TYR A 84 -5.48 -0.23 -8.82
CA TYR A 84 -5.92 -1.58 -9.18
C TYR A 84 -6.13 -2.49 -7.95
N ALA A 85 -5.39 -2.27 -6.86
CA ALA A 85 -5.60 -2.97 -5.59
C ALA A 85 -6.85 -2.49 -4.80
N GLY A 86 -7.62 -1.53 -5.34
CA GLY A 86 -8.84 -1.01 -4.73
C GLY A 86 -8.59 -0.16 -3.48
N CYS A 87 -7.38 0.40 -3.34
CA CYS A 87 -7.03 1.27 -2.22
C CYS A 87 -7.68 2.65 -2.38
N ASN A 88 -7.91 3.32 -1.25
CA ASN A 88 -8.30 4.72 -1.23
C ASN A 88 -7.03 5.58 -1.19
N ILE A 89 -6.65 6.15 -2.33
CA ILE A 89 -5.43 6.96 -2.49
C ILE A 89 -5.80 8.44 -2.38
N TYR A 90 -5.02 9.20 -1.63
CA TYR A 90 -5.13 10.65 -1.62
C TYR A 90 -3.76 11.30 -1.68
N ILE A 91 -3.70 12.38 -2.44
CA ILE A 91 -2.49 13.16 -2.66
C ILE A 91 -2.45 14.27 -1.62
N VAL A 92 -1.37 14.31 -0.85
CA VAL A 92 -1.11 15.31 0.18
C VAL A 92 0.12 16.11 -0.21
N SER A 93 0.09 17.42 -0.03
CA SER A 93 1.29 18.27 -0.08
C SER A 93 1.27 19.25 1.09
N LYS A 94 2.28 20.12 1.19
CA LYS A 94 2.28 21.19 2.20
C LYS A 94 0.99 22.03 2.13
N THR A 95 0.63 22.49 0.94
CA THR A 95 -0.62 23.22 0.68
C THR A 95 -1.47 22.48 -0.35
N THR A 96 -2.56 23.07 -0.83
CA THR A 96 -3.33 22.56 -1.97
C THR A 96 -3.00 23.30 -3.27
N ASP A 97 -1.90 24.06 -3.29
CA ASP A 97 -1.48 24.75 -4.50
C ASP A 97 -0.94 23.75 -5.53
N PRO A 98 -1.05 24.05 -6.84
CA PRO A 98 -0.53 23.17 -7.88
C PRO A 98 0.98 22.95 -7.75
N LEU A 99 1.39 21.67 -7.78
CA LEU A 99 2.79 21.25 -7.83
C LEU A 99 3.24 21.05 -9.28
N HIS A 100 4.52 21.25 -9.56
CA HIS A 100 5.15 20.96 -10.84
C HIS A 100 6.06 19.74 -10.74
N ALA A 101 5.52 18.56 -11.04
CA ALA A 101 6.30 17.34 -11.15
C ALA A 101 7.22 17.43 -12.37
N GLN A 102 8.51 17.16 -12.16
CA GLN A 102 9.58 17.35 -13.17
C GLN A 102 9.56 18.74 -13.85
N GLY A 103 9.01 19.78 -13.20
CA GLY A 103 8.86 21.12 -13.75
C GLY A 103 7.84 21.25 -14.91
N VAL A 104 7.13 20.19 -15.28
CA VAL A 104 6.26 20.16 -16.46
C VAL A 104 4.82 19.74 -16.12
N LEU A 105 4.64 18.65 -15.39
CA LEU A 105 3.32 18.11 -15.10
C LEU A 105 2.73 18.80 -13.87
N LYS A 106 1.58 19.45 -14.03
CA LYS A 106 0.84 20.03 -12.91
C LYS A 106 0.05 18.96 -12.18
N VAL A 107 0.28 18.83 -10.87
CA VAL A 107 -0.46 17.95 -9.97
C VAL A 107 -1.20 18.80 -8.95
N LEU A 108 -2.50 18.59 -8.78
CA LEU A 108 -3.31 19.28 -7.78
C LEU A 108 -3.50 18.37 -6.56
N PRO A 109 -2.92 18.71 -5.39
CA PRO A 109 -3.11 17.92 -4.18
C PRO A 109 -4.57 17.92 -3.72
N THR A 110 -5.03 16.77 -3.19
CA THR A 110 -6.38 16.64 -2.63
C THR A 110 -6.47 17.23 -1.23
N TYR A 111 -5.36 17.15 -0.47
CA TYR A 111 -5.27 17.62 0.92
C TYR A 111 -3.95 18.36 1.15
N SER A 112 -3.95 19.24 2.16
CA SER A 112 -2.74 19.80 2.74
C SER A 112 -2.30 18.95 3.96
N ILE A 113 -1.10 19.21 4.48
CA ILE A 113 -0.65 18.59 5.72
C ILE A 113 -1.58 18.90 6.92
N GLU A 114 -2.27 20.04 6.89
CA GLU A 114 -3.20 20.46 7.96
C GLU A 114 -4.48 19.62 8.01
N ASN A 115 -5.00 19.19 6.86
CA ASN A 115 -6.31 18.53 6.77
C ASN A 115 -6.28 17.09 6.22
N ALA A 116 -5.08 16.55 5.97
CA ALA A 116 -4.92 15.19 5.46
C ALA A 116 -5.49 14.12 6.42
N PRO A 117 -6.28 13.15 5.91
CA PRO A 117 -6.84 12.08 6.73
C PRO A 117 -5.78 11.03 7.14
N PRO A 118 -6.05 10.21 8.18
CA PRO A 118 -5.17 9.11 8.59
C PRO A 118 -5.02 8.03 7.51
N ALA A 119 -3.79 7.52 7.33
CA ALA A 119 -3.44 6.54 6.31
C ALA A 119 -2.98 5.21 6.91
N ASP A 120 -3.38 4.09 6.31
CA ASP A 120 -2.78 2.79 6.61
C ASP A 120 -1.36 2.69 6.03
N ILE A 121 -1.14 3.29 4.85
CA ILE A 121 0.14 3.29 4.13
C ILE A 121 0.55 4.73 3.84
N PHE A 122 1.79 5.10 4.16
CA PHE A 122 2.35 6.42 3.87
C PHE A 122 3.51 6.28 2.88
N VAL A 123 3.46 7.01 1.76
CA VAL A 123 4.44 6.89 0.68
C VAL A 123 5.12 8.23 0.41
N THR A 124 6.45 8.21 0.36
CA THR A 124 7.29 9.32 -0.11
C THR A 124 8.00 8.95 -1.41
N PHE A 125 8.36 9.98 -2.18
CA PHE A 125 8.88 9.82 -3.54
C PHE A 125 10.10 10.71 -3.72
N GLY A 126 10.94 10.40 -4.70
CA GLY A 126 12.13 11.18 -5.03
C GLY A 126 11.86 12.33 -6.00
N GLY A 127 12.94 12.94 -6.48
CA GLY A 127 12.91 14.20 -7.22
C GLY A 127 13.69 15.24 -6.44
N ASN A 128 13.17 16.47 -6.33
CA ASN A 128 13.78 17.53 -5.54
C ASN A 128 13.49 17.38 -4.03
N ASP A 129 13.90 16.27 -3.41
CA ASP A 129 13.51 15.89 -2.05
C ASP A 129 13.94 16.90 -0.97
N ASP A 130 14.91 17.75 -1.26
CA ASP A 130 15.31 18.91 -0.44
C ASP A 130 14.14 19.84 -0.08
N VAL A 131 13.12 19.95 -0.93
CA VAL A 131 11.91 20.73 -0.64
C VAL A 131 11.19 20.19 0.59
N ALA A 132 11.15 18.88 0.76
CA ALA A 132 10.49 18.23 1.89
C ALA A 132 11.44 18.05 3.08
N THR A 133 12.71 17.67 2.85
CA THR A 133 13.66 17.39 3.94
C THR A 133 14.12 18.64 4.68
N ASN A 134 14.09 19.81 4.04
CA ASN A 134 14.44 21.10 4.65
C ASN A 134 13.25 21.85 5.25
N ASP A 135 12.03 21.33 5.10
CA ASP A 135 10.84 21.93 5.69
C ASP A 135 10.51 21.30 7.05
N PRO A 136 10.77 21.99 8.18
CA PRO A 136 10.55 21.41 9.51
C PRO A 136 9.07 21.16 9.82
N GLU A 137 8.15 21.89 9.18
CA GLU A 137 6.71 21.70 9.37
C GLU A 137 6.26 20.38 8.73
N VAL A 138 6.74 20.11 7.52
CA VAL A 138 6.52 18.84 6.80
C VAL A 138 7.08 17.67 7.61
N ILE A 139 8.34 17.76 8.06
CA ILE A 139 8.96 16.67 8.83
C ILE A 139 8.21 16.40 10.13
N LYS A 140 7.83 17.45 10.86
CA LYS A 140 7.03 17.32 12.08
C LYS A 140 5.67 16.69 11.80
N TRP A 141 5.04 17.04 10.68
CA TRP A 141 3.80 16.43 10.26
C TRP A 141 3.97 14.94 9.95
N ILE A 142 5.00 14.54 9.22
CA ILE A 142 5.30 13.11 8.93
C ILE A 142 5.49 12.33 10.24
N GLN A 143 6.26 12.88 11.19
CA GLN A 143 6.43 12.27 12.52
C GLN A 143 5.11 12.06 13.25
N SER A 144 4.16 12.99 13.14
CA SER A 144 2.84 12.85 13.77
C SER A 144 1.99 11.71 13.17
N ARG A 145 2.34 11.21 11.98
CA ARG A 145 1.64 10.09 11.33
C ARG A 145 2.12 8.72 11.79
N ILE A 146 3.32 8.61 12.36
CA ILE A 146 3.95 7.35 12.79
C ILE A 146 3.02 6.43 13.60
N PRO A 147 2.31 6.89 14.65
CA PRO A 147 1.51 5.99 15.49
C PRO A 147 0.34 5.31 14.77
N ASN A 148 -0.17 5.91 13.69
CA ASN A 148 -1.39 5.48 13.00
C ASN A 148 -1.13 4.85 11.63
N THR A 149 0.13 4.81 11.18
CA THR A 149 0.54 4.26 9.90
C THR A 149 1.06 2.84 10.06
N LYS A 150 0.51 1.91 9.29
CA LYS A 150 0.90 0.49 9.32
C LYS A 150 2.14 0.21 8.51
N TYR A 151 2.30 0.90 7.36
CA TYR A 151 3.46 0.75 6.49
C TYR A 151 3.95 2.10 5.97
N PHE A 152 5.27 2.24 5.96
CA PHE A 152 5.95 3.34 5.27
C PHE A 152 6.61 2.78 4.02
N MET A 153 6.40 3.47 2.90
CA MET A 153 7.05 3.14 1.64
C MET A 153 7.81 4.36 1.11
N SER A 154 8.98 4.15 0.49
CA SER A 154 9.65 5.20 -0.27
C SER A 154 10.11 4.72 -1.64
N VAL A 155 10.10 5.65 -2.59
CA VAL A 155 10.67 5.47 -3.93
C VAL A 155 11.82 6.45 -4.14
N CYS A 156 12.90 5.97 -4.79
CA CYS A 156 14.06 6.77 -5.15
C CYS A 156 14.63 7.53 -3.93
N THR A 157 14.86 8.84 -4.05
CA THR A 157 15.33 9.70 -2.96
C THR A 157 14.25 10.05 -1.93
N GLY A 158 13.01 9.57 -2.08
CA GLY A 158 11.98 9.66 -1.04
C GLY A 158 12.39 9.03 0.29
N ALA A 159 13.40 8.13 0.29
CA ALA A 159 14.01 7.58 1.49
C ALA A 159 14.62 8.66 2.40
N PHE A 160 15.17 9.75 1.85
CA PHE A 160 15.74 10.84 2.65
C PHE A 160 14.66 11.54 3.50
N ILE A 161 13.43 11.65 2.98
CA ILE A 161 12.29 12.25 3.69
C ILE A 161 11.90 11.40 4.91
N LEU A 162 11.75 10.08 4.72
CA LEU A 162 11.49 9.16 5.83
C LEU A 162 12.66 9.12 6.82
N GLY A 163 13.88 9.17 6.31
CA GLY A 163 15.10 9.22 7.12
C GLY A 163 15.14 10.47 8.01
N LYS A 164 14.84 11.64 7.44
CA LYS A 164 14.77 12.92 8.18
C LYS A 164 13.71 12.92 9.27
N ALA A 165 12.62 12.17 9.08
CA ALA A 165 11.58 11.98 10.09
C ALA A 165 11.96 10.96 11.19
N GLY A 166 13.10 10.27 11.08
CA GLY A 166 13.55 9.23 12.02
C GLY A 166 12.89 7.86 11.80
N ILE A 167 12.13 7.69 10.73
CA ILE A 167 11.39 6.44 10.44
C ILE A 167 12.35 5.32 10.02
N LEU A 168 13.49 5.68 9.43
CA LEU A 168 14.47 4.74 8.90
C LEU A 168 15.61 4.43 9.89
N ASP A 169 15.56 4.95 11.11
CA ASP A 169 16.60 4.73 12.12
C ASP A 169 16.71 3.25 12.48
N HIS A 170 17.95 2.73 12.46
CA HIS A 170 18.26 1.31 12.74
C HIS A 170 17.59 0.30 11.80
N LYS A 171 17.21 0.74 10.59
CA LYS A 171 16.62 -0.12 9.55
C LYS A 171 17.62 -0.53 8.49
N THR A 172 17.30 -1.62 7.80
CA THR A 172 17.93 -1.98 6.52
C THR A 172 17.15 -1.31 5.38
N VAL A 173 17.82 -0.53 4.54
CA VAL A 173 17.16 0.31 3.51
C VAL A 173 17.95 0.35 2.20
N THR A 174 17.33 0.83 1.13
CA THR A 174 17.94 1.17 -0.17
C THR A 174 17.40 2.53 -0.65
N THR A 175 17.97 3.07 -1.73
CA THR A 175 17.48 4.28 -2.42
C THR A 175 17.95 4.25 -3.88
N PHE A 176 17.80 5.35 -4.60
CA PHE A 176 18.36 5.54 -5.93
C PHE A 176 19.86 5.27 -5.95
N HIS A 177 20.34 4.55 -6.97
CA HIS A 177 21.73 4.09 -7.05
C HIS A 177 22.75 5.22 -6.88
N ASN A 178 22.48 6.41 -7.46
CA ASN A 178 23.37 7.58 -7.32
C ASN A 178 23.34 8.23 -5.93
N SER A 179 22.38 7.88 -5.08
CA SER A 179 22.19 8.48 -3.76
C SER A 179 22.53 7.53 -2.61
N ILE A 180 22.99 6.31 -2.89
CA ILE A 180 23.32 5.31 -1.86
C ILE A 180 24.34 5.85 -0.85
N GLU A 181 25.43 6.44 -1.32
CA GLU A 181 26.48 6.95 -0.44
C GLU A 181 26.03 8.17 0.36
N ASN A 182 25.19 9.02 -0.23
CA ASN A 182 24.59 10.15 0.48
C ASN A 182 23.63 9.66 1.57
N LEU A 183 22.86 8.60 1.31
CA LEU A 183 21.96 8.03 2.30
C LEU A 183 22.71 7.37 3.46
N ARG A 184 23.84 6.69 3.20
CA ARG A 184 24.73 6.16 4.25
C ARG A 184 25.22 7.25 5.19
N LYS A 185 25.62 8.39 4.64
CA LYS A 185 26.05 9.56 5.43
C LYS A 185 24.89 10.16 6.23
N ALA A 186 23.70 10.22 5.64
CA ALA A 186 22.51 10.76 6.29
C ALA A 186 21.97 9.85 7.41
N LEU A 187 22.15 8.52 7.28
CA LEU A 187 21.61 7.51 8.19
C LEU A 187 22.73 6.58 8.72
N PRO A 188 23.68 7.10 9.54
CA PRO A 188 24.83 6.32 10.00
C PRO A 188 24.46 5.13 10.90
N ASN A 189 23.27 5.14 11.48
CA ASN A 189 22.76 4.09 12.35
C ASN A 189 21.98 3.00 11.61
N SER A 190 21.80 3.13 10.29
CA SER A 190 21.00 2.25 9.45
C SER A 190 21.89 1.49 8.46
N THR A 191 21.44 0.32 8.03
CA THR A 191 22.17 -0.48 7.03
C THR A 191 21.67 -0.15 5.62
N VAL A 192 22.45 0.61 4.86
CA VAL A 192 22.08 1.00 3.49
C VAL A 192 22.68 0.04 2.46
N LEU A 193 21.82 -0.74 1.82
CA LEU A 193 22.18 -1.72 0.79
C LEU A 193 22.18 -1.07 -0.61
N ALA A 194 23.26 -1.28 -1.36
CA ALA A 194 23.30 -1.00 -2.79
C ALA A 194 22.76 -2.19 -3.60
N ASP A 195 22.52 -1.98 -4.90
CA ASP A 195 22.13 -3.04 -5.85
C ASP A 195 20.89 -3.84 -5.44
N LYS A 196 19.98 -3.19 -4.71
CA LYS A 196 18.68 -3.75 -4.34
C LYS A 196 17.57 -2.97 -5.00
N ARG A 197 16.65 -3.69 -5.64
CA ARG A 197 15.46 -3.09 -6.25
C ARG A 197 14.51 -2.54 -5.18
N PHE A 198 14.34 -3.29 -4.10
CA PHE A 198 13.69 -2.83 -2.88
C PHE A 198 14.24 -3.59 -1.67
N VAL A 199 14.03 -3.03 -0.49
CA VAL A 199 14.39 -3.59 0.81
C VAL A 199 13.23 -3.38 1.76
N GLU A 200 12.77 -4.46 2.38
CA GLU A 200 11.76 -4.44 3.43
C GLU A 200 12.41 -4.75 4.79
N ASP A 201 12.13 -3.92 5.80
CA ASP A 201 12.53 -4.12 7.20
C ASP A 201 11.37 -3.76 8.14
N GLY A 202 10.66 -4.79 8.59
CA GLY A 202 9.48 -4.64 9.45
C GLY A 202 8.31 -3.99 8.71
N ASN A 203 7.99 -2.75 9.10
CA ASN A 203 6.92 -1.94 8.52
C ASN A 203 7.41 -0.89 7.52
N VAL A 204 8.69 -0.93 7.16
CA VAL A 204 9.31 0.00 6.19
C VAL A 204 9.68 -0.75 4.92
N LEU A 205 9.29 -0.19 3.77
CA LEU A 205 9.68 -0.64 2.45
C LEU A 205 10.37 0.50 1.70
N THR A 206 11.65 0.35 1.40
CA THR A 206 12.39 1.32 0.58
C THR A 206 12.67 0.72 -0.78
N THR A 207 12.55 1.51 -1.84
CA THR A 207 12.80 1.04 -3.22
C THR A 207 13.91 1.87 -3.87
N ALA A 208 14.53 1.31 -4.91
CA ALA A 208 15.49 2.02 -5.74
C ALA A 208 14.79 3.12 -6.58
N GLY A 209 15.40 3.53 -7.69
CA GLY A 209 14.86 4.61 -8.51
C GLY A 209 13.61 4.23 -9.30
N ILE A 210 12.69 5.19 -9.41
CA ILE A 210 11.77 5.34 -10.54
C ILE A 210 10.89 4.10 -10.73
N SER A 211 11.22 3.24 -11.70
CA SER A 211 10.45 2.03 -11.98
C SER A 211 10.41 1.05 -10.81
N ALA A 212 11.39 1.08 -9.89
CA ALA A 212 11.43 0.19 -8.74
C ALA A 212 10.26 0.42 -7.77
N GLY A 213 9.64 1.61 -7.82
CA GLY A 213 8.42 1.90 -7.05
C GLY A 213 7.26 0.98 -7.44
N ILE A 214 7.14 0.60 -8.72
CA ILE A 214 6.09 -0.33 -9.19
C ILE A 214 6.23 -1.68 -8.50
N ASP A 215 7.43 -2.25 -8.49
CA ASP A 215 7.72 -3.52 -7.82
C ASP A 215 7.51 -3.46 -6.32
N GLY A 216 7.92 -2.36 -5.68
CA GLY A 216 7.69 -2.18 -4.25
C GLY A 216 6.19 -2.11 -3.91
N ALA A 217 5.40 -1.40 -4.73
CA ALA A 217 3.96 -1.34 -4.54
C ALA A 217 3.32 -2.73 -4.75
N LEU A 218 3.75 -3.49 -5.77
CA LEU A 218 3.28 -4.85 -6.02
C LEU A 218 3.66 -5.80 -4.87
N HIS A 219 4.88 -5.70 -4.34
CA HIS A 219 5.33 -6.43 -3.15
C HIS A 219 4.45 -6.13 -1.93
N LEU A 220 4.14 -4.85 -1.70
CA LEU A 220 3.28 -4.45 -0.59
C LEU A 220 1.84 -4.94 -0.78
N VAL A 221 1.32 -4.91 -2.01
CA VAL A 221 0.01 -5.50 -2.35
C VAL A 221 0.02 -7.01 -2.14
N GLU A 222 1.06 -7.73 -2.57
CA GLU A 222 1.21 -9.17 -2.32
C GLU A 222 1.14 -9.47 -0.82
N LYS A 223 1.84 -8.69 0.01
CA LYS A 223 1.82 -8.85 1.47
C LYS A 223 0.44 -8.60 2.08
N LEU A 224 -0.31 -7.64 1.56
CA LEU A 224 -1.57 -7.17 2.16
C LEU A 224 -2.83 -7.84 1.59
N ARG A 225 -2.76 -8.36 0.36
CA ARG A 225 -3.88 -8.91 -0.42
C ARG A 225 -3.61 -10.31 -0.97
N GLY A 226 -2.36 -10.76 -0.93
CA GLY A 226 -1.93 -12.08 -1.40
C GLY A 226 -1.25 -12.03 -2.76
N HIS A 227 -0.38 -13.02 -3.00
CA HIS A 227 0.43 -13.17 -4.21
C HIS A 227 -0.40 -13.10 -5.50
N ASP A 228 -1.52 -13.84 -5.55
CA ASP A 228 -2.32 -13.92 -6.78
C ASP A 228 -2.94 -12.56 -7.18
N VAL A 229 -3.26 -11.71 -6.19
CA VAL A 229 -3.75 -10.34 -6.44
C VAL A 229 -2.66 -9.50 -7.09
N ALA A 230 -1.45 -9.53 -6.55
CA ALA A 230 -0.33 -8.78 -7.10
C ALA A 230 -0.01 -9.24 -8.54
N ILE A 231 0.00 -10.55 -8.80
CA ILE A 231 0.19 -11.10 -10.14
C ILE A 231 -0.92 -10.65 -11.10
N GLN A 232 -2.17 -10.65 -10.65
CA GLN A 232 -3.29 -10.21 -11.48
C GLN A 232 -3.21 -8.72 -11.81
N ILE A 233 -2.84 -7.88 -10.84
CA ILE A 233 -2.66 -6.45 -11.04
C ILE A 233 -1.50 -6.20 -12.02
N ALA A 234 -0.37 -6.89 -11.84
CA ALA A 234 0.74 -6.82 -12.79
C ALA A 234 0.29 -7.18 -14.21
N LYS A 235 -0.50 -8.26 -14.38
CA LYS A 235 -1.09 -8.64 -15.68
C LYS A 235 -2.05 -7.58 -16.23
N GLN A 236 -2.90 -6.97 -15.41
CA GLN A 236 -3.84 -5.92 -15.82
C GLN A 236 -3.11 -4.65 -16.28
N MET A 237 -1.99 -4.33 -15.64
CA MET A 237 -1.10 -3.25 -16.03
C MET A 237 -0.19 -3.61 -17.22
N GLU A 238 -0.31 -4.82 -17.78
CA GLU A 238 0.61 -5.38 -18.78
C GLU A 238 2.08 -5.31 -18.35
N TYR A 239 2.32 -5.40 -17.04
CA TYR A 239 3.63 -5.43 -16.42
C TYR A 239 4.17 -6.87 -16.40
N ASP A 240 4.50 -7.35 -17.59
CA ASP A 240 4.61 -8.76 -17.99
C ASP A 240 5.72 -9.58 -17.31
N LYS A 241 6.79 -8.94 -16.82
CA LYS A 241 7.96 -9.61 -16.23
C LYS A 241 8.16 -9.32 -14.75
N TRP A 242 7.09 -9.04 -14.02
CA TRP A 242 7.20 -8.94 -12.57
C TRP A 242 7.47 -10.32 -11.96
N VAL A 243 8.75 -10.62 -11.76
CA VAL A 243 9.22 -11.60 -10.79
C VAL A 243 9.69 -10.79 -9.57
N PRO A 244 9.18 -11.08 -8.35
CA PRO A 244 9.53 -10.31 -7.16
C PRO A 244 11.05 -10.11 -7.01
N GLY A 245 11.50 -8.87 -7.16
CA GLY A 245 12.90 -8.48 -7.00
C GLY A 245 13.79 -8.52 -8.25
N GLU A 246 13.29 -8.91 -9.44
CA GLU A 246 14.13 -9.14 -10.64
C GLU A 246 14.19 -8.00 -11.66
N GLY A 247 13.53 -6.86 -11.45
CA GLY A 247 13.61 -5.75 -12.41
C GLY A 247 14.98 -5.05 -12.47
N LEU A 248 15.18 -4.18 -13.47
CA LEU A 248 16.46 -3.53 -13.74
C LEU A 248 16.94 -2.65 -12.56
N VAL A 249 18.15 -2.93 -12.06
CA VAL A 249 18.90 -2.06 -11.15
C VAL A 249 20.20 -1.69 -11.84
N VAL A 250 20.42 -0.40 -12.06
CA VAL A 250 21.68 0.10 -12.64
C VAL A 250 22.75 0.04 -11.55
N LYS A 251 23.71 -0.86 -11.74
CA LYS A 251 24.90 -0.98 -10.87
C LYS A 251 25.90 0.11 -11.24
N GLN A 252 26.58 0.65 -10.24
CA GLN A 252 27.74 1.53 -10.45
C GLN A 252 29.02 0.71 -10.55
#